data_AF-A0A1Y1XR23-F1
#
_entry.id   AF-A0A1Y1XR23-F1
#
_cell.length_a   1.000
_cell.length_b   1.000
_cell.length_c   1.000
_cell.angle_alpha   90.00
_cell.angle_beta   90.00
_cell.angle_gamma   90.00
#
_symmetry.space_group_name_H-M   'P 1'
#
loop_
_entity.id
_entity.type
_entity.pdbx_description
1 polymer ?
#
loop_
_entity_poly.entity_id
_entity_poly.type
_entity_poly.pdbx_seq_one_letter_code
_entity_poly.pdbx_strand_id
1 'polypeptide(L)'
;MKMKNKEFVSKLKNIAENYKTLYVMGCNGAALTNINKEIYIKSDSFNQDPERIKKIKNATSDTYGFDCVSIIKAILWGWEGDNDHIYGGATYLKDGILDVNADTMISQTSPTKDFSNILEGEVVWIKGHIGVYIGDGLVVECSPKFQDKVQITALENIGKKKGYESRKWSMHGKLPYIEY
;
A
#
# COMPACT_ATOMS: atom_id res chain seq x y z
N MET A 1 0.21 -18.26 11.01
CA MET A 1 1.37 -18.65 10.19
C MET A 1 1.86 -17.38 9.49
N LYS A 2 3.17 -17.14 9.35
CA LYS A 2 3.67 -15.96 8.63
C LYS A 2 3.47 -16.13 7.12
N MET A 3 3.20 -15.05 6.40
CA MET A 3 3.12 -15.06 4.94
C MET A 3 4.53 -15.10 4.35
N LYS A 4 4.75 -15.89 3.31
CA LYS A 4 6.07 -15.92 2.63
C LYS A 4 6.29 -14.64 1.83
N ASN A 5 7.51 -14.13 1.82
CA ASN A 5 7.88 -12.92 1.05
C ASN A 5 7.47 -12.99 -0.43
N LYS A 6 7.66 -14.13 -1.09
CA LYS A 6 7.26 -14.33 -2.50
C LYS A 6 5.76 -14.22 -2.71
N GLU A 7 4.96 -14.76 -1.78
CA GLU A 7 3.50 -14.63 -1.82
C GLU A 7 3.10 -13.16 -1.62
N PHE A 8 3.70 -12.49 -0.64
CA PHE A 8 3.44 -11.09 -0.35
C PHE A 8 3.74 -10.19 -1.55
N VAL A 9 4.92 -10.36 -2.16
CA VAL A 9 5.33 -9.64 -3.38
C VAL A 9 4.43 -9.95 -4.56
N SER A 10 4.03 -11.20 -4.74
CA SER A 10 3.10 -11.59 -5.82
C SER A 10 1.74 -10.89 -5.67
N LYS A 11 1.21 -10.80 -4.44
CA LYS A 11 -0.05 -10.10 -4.18
C LYS A 11 0.06 -8.60 -4.43
N LEU A 12 1.17 -7.97 -4.00
CA LEU A 12 1.44 -6.55 -4.26
C LEU A 12 1.50 -6.23 -5.76
N LYS A 13 2.23 -7.03 -6.54
CA LYS A 13 2.31 -6.89 -8.00
C LYS A 13 0.92 -7.05 -8.64
N ASN A 14 0.18 -8.08 -8.25
CA ASN A 14 -1.17 -8.32 -8.75
C ASN A 14 -2.10 -7.12 -8.51
N ILE A 15 -2.08 -6.51 -7.32
CA ILE A 15 -2.88 -5.32 -7.02
C ILE A 15 -2.47 -4.13 -7.90
N ALA A 16 -1.16 -3.90 -8.06
CA ALA A 16 -0.65 -2.77 -8.83
C ALA A 16 -0.97 -2.89 -10.34
N GLU A 17 -1.01 -4.10 -10.87
CA GLU A 17 -1.11 -4.38 -12.31
C GLU A 17 -2.54 -4.70 -12.77
N ASN A 18 -3.32 -5.40 -11.94
CA ASN A 18 -4.58 -6.02 -12.38
C ASN A 18 -5.84 -5.43 -11.73
N TYR A 19 -5.71 -4.53 -10.75
CA TYR A 19 -6.87 -3.90 -10.10
C TYR A 19 -6.91 -2.39 -10.36
N LYS A 20 -8.13 -1.88 -10.55
CA LYS A 20 -8.37 -0.43 -10.49
C LYS A 20 -8.23 0.01 -9.04
N THR A 21 -7.26 0.87 -8.78
CA THR A 21 -7.04 1.41 -7.44
C THR A 21 -6.97 2.93 -7.47
N LEU A 22 -7.29 3.54 -6.32
CA LEU A 22 -7.18 4.99 -6.11
C LEU A 22 -6.58 5.22 -4.72
N TYR A 23 -5.70 6.22 -4.59
CA TYR A 23 -5.26 6.64 -3.27
C TYR A 23 -6.44 7.24 -2.49
N VAL A 24 -6.78 6.69 -1.33
CA VAL A 24 -7.83 7.20 -0.46
C VAL A 24 -7.34 7.05 0.98
N MET A 25 -7.11 8.17 1.66
CA MET A 25 -6.54 8.17 3.01
C MET A 25 -7.45 7.37 3.95
N GLY A 26 -6.88 6.40 4.68
CA GLY A 26 -7.60 5.54 5.61
C GLY A 26 -8.48 4.46 4.98
N CYS A 27 -8.47 4.30 3.65
CA CYS A 27 -9.22 3.23 2.99
C CYS A 27 -8.42 1.92 3.00
N ASN A 28 -8.99 0.87 3.58
CA ASN A 28 -8.32 -0.44 3.73
C ASN A 28 -8.70 -1.42 2.61
N GLY A 29 -8.69 -0.97 1.35
CA GLY A 29 -8.98 -1.82 0.20
C GLY A 29 -10.46 -2.02 -0.06
N ALA A 30 -11.34 -1.14 0.43
CA ALA A 30 -12.76 -1.20 0.13
C ALA A 30 -13.03 -0.74 -1.32
N ALA A 31 -13.98 -1.41 -1.99
CA ALA A 31 -14.51 -0.97 -3.26
C ALA A 31 -15.21 0.40 -3.12
N LEU A 32 -14.98 1.32 -4.04
CA LEU A 32 -15.54 2.67 -4.04
C LEU A 32 -16.98 2.67 -4.56
N THR A 33 -17.85 1.95 -3.87
CA THR A 33 -19.30 2.03 -4.04
C THR A 33 -19.82 3.42 -3.67
N ASN A 34 -21.04 3.76 -4.07
CA ASN A 34 -21.65 5.05 -3.73
C ASN A 34 -21.69 5.30 -2.22
N ILE A 35 -21.90 4.26 -1.42
CA ILE A 35 -21.89 4.34 0.05
C ILE A 35 -20.46 4.58 0.56
N ASN A 36 -19.49 3.77 0.11
CA ASN A 36 -18.11 3.88 0.59
C ASN A 36 -17.47 5.21 0.20
N LYS A 37 -17.78 5.76 -0.98
CA LYS A 37 -17.33 7.11 -1.39
C LYS A 37 -17.71 8.16 -0.35
N GLU A 38 -18.96 8.18 0.09
CA GLU A 38 -19.44 9.16 1.07
C GLU A 38 -18.82 8.97 2.46
N ILE A 39 -18.55 7.73 2.86
CA ILE A 39 -17.85 7.40 4.11
C ILE A 39 -16.41 7.93 4.05
N TYR A 40 -15.64 7.57 3.02
CA TYR A 40 -14.22 7.89 2.95
C TYR A 40 -13.92 9.36 2.61
N ILE A 41 -14.83 10.05 1.90
CA ILE A 41 -14.71 11.51 1.74
C ILE A 41 -14.74 12.21 3.11
N LYS A 42 -15.54 11.72 4.06
CA LYS A 42 -15.71 12.35 5.38
C LYS A 42 -14.69 11.88 6.41
N SER A 43 -14.04 10.73 6.19
CA SER A 43 -13.19 10.08 7.18
C SER A 43 -11.87 10.80 7.47
N ASP A 44 -11.36 11.60 6.54
CA ASP A 44 -10.08 12.29 6.68
C ASP A 44 -10.09 13.63 5.94
N SER A 45 -9.46 14.67 6.51
CA SER A 45 -9.43 16.01 5.90
C SER A 45 -8.68 16.04 4.57
N PHE A 46 -7.71 15.15 4.35
CA PHE A 46 -7.05 14.99 3.06
C PHE A 46 -8.06 14.62 1.96
N ASN A 47 -9.01 13.74 2.25
CA ASN A 47 -10.03 13.32 1.28
C ASN A 47 -11.09 14.40 1.02
N GLN A 48 -11.22 15.41 1.90
CA GLN A 48 -12.18 16.50 1.80
C GLN A 48 -11.72 17.65 0.89
N ASP A 49 -10.47 17.61 0.41
CA ASP A 49 -10.02 18.53 -0.64
C ASP A 49 -10.93 18.40 -1.89
N PRO A 50 -11.39 19.52 -2.49
CA PRO A 50 -12.36 19.47 -3.59
C PRO A 50 -11.92 18.62 -4.79
N GLU A 51 -10.63 18.61 -5.14
CA GLU A 51 -10.10 17.79 -6.23
C GLU A 51 -10.08 16.31 -5.84
N ARG A 52 -9.81 15.99 -4.57
CA ARG A 52 -9.94 14.62 -4.03
C ARG A 52 -11.38 14.14 -4.06
N ILE A 53 -12.32 14.95 -3.60
CA ILE A 53 -13.76 14.64 -3.63
C ILE A 53 -14.18 14.30 -5.06
N LYS A 54 -13.78 15.11 -6.04
CA LYS A 54 -14.10 14.87 -7.45
C LYS A 54 -13.55 13.54 -7.94
N LYS A 55 -12.30 13.22 -7.63
CA LYS A 55 -11.68 11.93 -8.00
C LYS A 55 -12.38 10.74 -7.34
N ILE A 56 -12.63 10.80 -6.04
CA ILE A 56 -13.31 9.73 -5.30
C ILE A 56 -14.73 9.52 -5.83
N LYS A 57 -15.49 10.60 -6.08
CA LYS A 57 -16.85 10.50 -6.64
C LYS A 57 -16.87 9.91 -8.06
N ASN A 58 -15.87 10.24 -8.88
CA ASN A 58 -15.76 9.74 -10.26
C ASN A 58 -15.23 8.31 -10.38
N ALA A 59 -14.64 7.74 -9.32
CA ALA A 59 -14.18 6.35 -9.35
C ALA A 59 -15.34 5.39 -9.64
N THR A 60 -15.11 4.36 -10.46
CA THR A 60 -16.11 3.33 -10.70
C THR A 60 -16.20 2.39 -9.50
N SER A 61 -17.33 1.68 -9.35
CA SER A 61 -17.56 0.82 -8.19
C SER A 61 -16.59 -0.37 -8.09
N ASP A 62 -15.92 -0.73 -9.18
CA ASP A 62 -14.84 -1.72 -9.24
C ASP A 62 -13.44 -1.12 -8.94
N THR A 63 -13.37 0.13 -8.49
CA THR A 63 -12.12 0.76 -8.03
C THR A 63 -11.96 0.56 -6.53
N TYR A 64 -10.81 0.08 -6.07
CA TYR A 64 -10.52 -0.08 -4.63
C TYR A 64 -9.69 1.08 -4.09
N GLY A 65 -10.09 1.60 -2.92
CA GLY A 65 -9.34 2.64 -2.23
C GLY A 65 -8.23 2.07 -1.35
N PHE A 66 -7.04 2.65 -1.40
CA PHE A 66 -5.93 2.33 -0.51
C PHE A 66 -5.17 3.60 -0.11
N ASP A 67 -4.57 3.63 1.07
CA ASP A 67 -3.39 4.45 1.37
C ASP A 67 -2.09 3.61 1.42
N CYS A 68 -0.96 4.27 1.70
CA CYS A 68 0.37 3.66 1.65
C CYS A 68 0.55 2.43 2.54
N VAL A 69 0.05 2.46 3.78
CA VAL A 69 0.22 1.38 4.76
C VAL A 69 -0.95 0.40 4.70
N SER A 70 -2.13 0.88 4.29
CA SER A 70 -3.33 0.06 4.19
C SER A 70 -3.19 -1.08 3.17
N ILE A 71 -2.46 -0.92 2.06
CA ILE A 71 -2.24 -2.02 1.11
C ILE A 71 -1.47 -3.17 1.77
N ILE A 72 -0.49 -2.85 2.62
CA ILE A 72 0.28 -3.83 3.38
C ILE A 72 -0.65 -4.55 4.37
N LYS A 73 -1.40 -3.76 5.16
CA LYS A 73 -2.36 -4.30 6.14
C LYS A 73 -3.44 -5.15 5.49
N ALA A 74 -4.04 -4.68 4.40
CA ALA A 74 -5.11 -5.38 3.69
C ALA A 74 -4.63 -6.75 3.19
N ILE A 75 -3.45 -6.84 2.57
CA ILE A 75 -2.88 -8.14 2.15
C ILE A 75 -2.68 -9.06 3.35
N LEU A 76 -2.09 -8.55 4.44
CA LEU A 76 -1.87 -9.31 5.66
C LEU A 76 -3.20 -9.75 6.33
N TRP A 77 -4.25 -8.95 6.16
CA TRP A 77 -5.62 -9.24 6.60
C TRP A 77 -6.41 -10.14 5.64
N GLY A 78 -5.79 -10.60 4.55
CA GLY A 78 -6.40 -11.54 3.61
C GLY A 78 -7.23 -10.90 2.50
N TRP A 79 -6.95 -9.66 2.11
CA TRP A 79 -7.58 -9.01 0.96
C TRP A 79 -7.48 -9.87 -0.32
N GLU A 80 -8.58 -9.96 -1.05
CA GLU A 80 -8.69 -10.75 -2.28
C GLU A 80 -9.36 -10.01 -3.45
N GLY A 81 -9.79 -8.76 -3.24
CA GLY A 81 -10.45 -7.96 -4.26
C GLY A 81 -11.87 -8.41 -4.51
N ASP A 82 -12.60 -8.69 -3.42
CA ASP A 82 -14.02 -9.01 -3.48
C ASP A 82 -14.87 -7.74 -3.34
N ASN A 83 -15.64 -7.40 -4.38
CA ASN A 83 -16.51 -6.22 -4.38
C ASN A 83 -17.72 -6.35 -3.45
N ASP A 84 -18.12 -7.56 -3.09
CA ASP A 84 -19.33 -7.84 -2.30
C ASP A 84 -19.04 -7.82 -0.79
N HIS A 85 -17.76 -7.79 -0.40
CA HIS A 85 -17.34 -7.78 1.00
C HIS A 85 -16.68 -6.47 1.42
N ILE A 86 -16.82 -6.15 2.71
CA ILE A 86 -16.12 -5.02 3.32
C ILE A 86 -14.61 -5.18 3.11
N TYR A 87 -13.93 -4.06 2.88
CA TYR A 87 -12.47 -4.03 2.69
C TYR A 87 -11.95 -5.02 1.64
N GLY A 88 -12.72 -5.31 0.58
CA GLY A 88 -12.25 -6.18 -0.50
C GLY A 88 -12.03 -7.64 -0.08
N GLY A 89 -12.74 -8.11 0.96
CA GLY A 89 -12.60 -9.44 1.57
C GLY A 89 -11.63 -9.50 2.76
N ALA A 90 -10.90 -8.42 3.05
CA ALA A 90 -9.99 -8.39 4.19
C ALA A 90 -10.75 -8.43 5.52
N THR A 91 -10.27 -9.24 6.47
CA THR A 91 -10.81 -9.27 7.83
C THR A 91 -9.99 -8.35 8.73
N TYR A 92 -10.60 -7.26 9.20
CA TYR A 92 -9.94 -6.26 10.03
C TYR A 92 -9.28 -6.89 11.28
N LEU A 93 -8.01 -6.51 11.55
CA LEU A 93 -7.20 -7.04 12.65
C LEU A 93 -6.98 -8.57 12.66
N LYS A 94 -7.16 -9.23 11.51
CA LYS A 94 -6.89 -10.67 11.37
C LYS A 94 -5.48 -11.00 11.85
N ASP A 95 -5.38 -12.14 12.54
CA ASP A 95 -4.14 -12.69 13.09
C ASP A 95 -3.34 -11.71 13.98
N GLY A 96 -4.02 -10.75 14.61
CA GLY A 96 -3.43 -9.78 15.53
C GLY A 96 -2.58 -8.70 14.85
N ILE A 97 -2.67 -8.56 13.52
CA ILE A 97 -1.98 -7.51 12.76
C ILE A 97 -2.69 -6.18 13.03
N LEU A 98 -2.02 -5.27 13.74
CA LEU A 98 -2.60 -4.03 14.21
C LEU A 98 -2.85 -3.01 13.10
N ASP A 99 -3.88 -2.20 13.28
CA ASP A 99 -4.17 -1.05 12.43
C ASP A 99 -3.27 0.13 12.81
N VAL A 100 -2.08 0.19 12.21
CA VAL A 100 -1.07 1.20 12.49
C VAL A 100 -0.76 2.04 11.26
N ASN A 101 -0.16 3.22 11.48
CA ASN A 101 0.30 4.11 10.42
C ASN A 101 1.70 3.68 9.89
N ALA A 102 2.19 4.35 8.84
CA ALA A 102 3.49 4.07 8.22
C ALA A 102 4.67 4.13 9.21
N ASP A 103 4.70 5.15 10.07
CA ASP A 103 5.80 5.40 11.02
C ASP A 103 5.84 4.33 12.13
N THR A 104 4.67 3.96 12.65
CA THR A 104 4.56 2.86 13.60
C THR A 104 4.90 1.52 12.94
N MET A 105 4.48 1.27 11.70
CA MET A 105 4.77 0.02 11.01
C MET A 105 6.27 -0.20 10.82
N ILE A 106 7.02 0.81 10.35
CA ILE A 106 8.48 0.68 10.23
C ILE A 106 9.16 0.54 11.59
N SER A 107 8.63 1.16 12.66
CA SER A 107 9.19 1.07 14.01
C SER A 107 9.11 -0.33 14.63
N GLN A 108 8.21 -1.17 14.12
CA GLN A 108 8.08 -2.58 14.52
C GLN A 108 9.12 -3.49 13.83
N THR A 109 9.94 -2.93 12.94
CA THR A 109 11.04 -3.64 12.29
C THR A 109 12.36 -3.33 13.01
N SER A 110 13.46 -3.91 12.53
CA SER A 110 14.82 -3.42 12.85
C SER A 110 15.35 -2.60 11.66
N PRO A 111 14.90 -1.33 11.49
CA PRO A 111 15.15 -0.61 10.25
C PRO A 111 16.63 -0.24 10.11
N THR A 112 17.11 -0.26 8.88
CA THR A 112 18.47 0.18 8.51
C THR A 112 18.43 1.19 7.38
N LYS A 113 19.50 2.00 7.28
CA LYS A 113 19.74 2.93 6.17
C LYS A 113 20.60 2.32 5.06
N ASP A 114 21.13 1.12 5.27
CA ASP A 114 21.99 0.40 4.32
C ASP A 114 21.17 -0.51 3.40
N PHE A 115 20.92 -0.04 2.17
CA PHE A 115 20.12 -0.74 1.16
C PHE A 115 20.90 -1.82 0.38
N SER A 116 22.17 -2.07 0.68
CA SER A 116 23.00 -3.03 -0.08
C SER A 116 22.49 -4.48 -0.02
N ASN A 117 21.74 -4.83 1.03
CA ASN A 117 21.24 -6.18 1.30
C ASN A 117 19.71 -6.24 1.44
N ILE A 118 18.98 -5.29 0.85
CA ILE A 118 17.51 -5.29 0.90
C ILE A 118 16.91 -6.53 0.23
N LEU A 119 15.98 -7.20 0.91
CA LEU A 119 15.30 -8.40 0.40
C LEU A 119 13.89 -8.09 -0.09
N GLU A 120 13.42 -8.88 -1.06
CA GLU A 120 12.03 -8.87 -1.49
C GLU A 120 11.07 -9.01 -0.30
N GLY A 121 10.03 -8.18 -0.30
CA GLY A 121 9.04 -8.10 0.78
C GLY A 121 9.44 -7.20 1.94
N GLU A 122 10.63 -6.61 1.96
CA GLU A 122 11.00 -5.62 2.98
C GLU A 122 10.27 -4.30 2.73
N VAL A 123 9.81 -3.67 3.81
CA VAL A 123 9.21 -2.34 3.71
C VAL A 123 10.29 -1.30 3.53
N VAL A 124 10.02 -0.29 2.70
CA VAL A 124 10.84 0.91 2.54
C VAL A 124 10.06 2.11 3.06
N TRP A 125 10.73 3.05 3.70
CA TRP A 125 10.04 4.11 4.45
C TRP A 125 10.73 5.48 4.33
N ILE A 126 9.90 6.52 4.27
CA ILE A 126 10.22 7.92 4.56
C ILE A 126 9.17 8.44 5.53
N LYS A 127 9.43 9.55 6.24
CA LYS A 127 8.49 10.08 7.22
C LYS A 127 7.07 10.21 6.65
N GLY A 128 6.11 9.51 7.27
CA GLY A 128 4.70 9.49 6.88
C GLY A 128 4.34 8.64 5.66
N HIS A 129 5.27 7.89 5.06
CA HIS A 129 4.99 7.10 3.85
C HIS A 129 5.79 5.80 3.81
N ILE A 130 5.16 4.73 3.35
CA ILE A 130 5.74 3.39 3.30
C ILE A 130 5.43 2.72 1.95
N GLY A 131 6.33 1.85 1.51
CA GLY A 131 6.15 0.97 0.37
C GLY A 131 6.82 -0.37 0.64
N VAL A 132 6.80 -1.28 -0.32
CA VAL A 132 7.42 -2.61 -0.21
C VAL A 132 8.34 -2.85 -1.39
N TYR A 133 9.58 -3.23 -1.11
CA TYR A 133 10.52 -3.65 -2.14
C TYR A 133 10.09 -5.00 -2.75
N ILE A 134 9.96 -5.05 -4.08
CA ILE A 134 9.41 -6.20 -4.82
C ILE A 134 10.42 -6.87 -5.76
N GLY A 135 11.71 -6.59 -5.54
CA GLY A 135 12.82 -7.12 -6.36
C GLY A 135 13.19 -6.20 -7.52
N ASP A 136 14.31 -6.49 -8.17
CA ASP A 136 14.80 -5.81 -9.37
C ASP A 136 14.85 -4.27 -9.30
N GLY A 137 15.13 -3.70 -8.12
CA GLY A 137 15.14 -2.24 -7.96
C GLY A 137 13.75 -1.59 -7.99
N LEU A 138 12.68 -2.34 -7.73
CA LEU A 138 11.30 -1.86 -7.78
C LEU A 138 10.60 -1.92 -6.41
N VAL A 139 9.65 -1.01 -6.22
CA VAL A 139 8.84 -0.85 -5.02
C VAL A 139 7.38 -0.77 -5.42
N VAL A 140 6.49 -1.43 -4.69
CA VAL A 140 5.05 -1.14 -4.72
C VAL A 140 4.72 -0.15 -3.61
N GLU A 141 4.08 0.96 -3.97
CA GLU A 141 3.59 1.97 -3.03
C GLU A 141 2.19 2.43 -3.43
N CYS A 142 1.41 2.96 -2.49
CA CYS A 142 0.16 3.66 -2.78
C CYS A 142 0.30 5.11 -2.33
N SER A 143 0.22 6.05 -3.27
CA SER A 143 0.44 7.48 -2.97
C SER A 143 -0.30 8.37 -3.98
N PRO A 144 -0.70 9.59 -3.59
CA PRO A 144 -1.29 10.56 -4.52
C PRO A 144 -0.26 11.06 -5.54
N LYS A 145 1.04 10.93 -5.24
CA LYS A 145 2.13 11.26 -6.16
C LYS A 145 2.23 10.24 -7.30
N PHE A 146 2.57 10.79 -8.47
CA PHE A 146 2.68 10.21 -9.80
C PHE A 146 1.35 9.74 -10.39
N GLN A 147 0.84 8.59 -9.96
CA GLN A 147 -0.35 7.98 -10.59
C GLN A 147 -1.61 8.00 -9.71
N ASP A 148 -1.50 8.44 -8.46
CA ASP A 148 -2.65 8.57 -7.54
C ASP A 148 -3.36 7.24 -7.22
N LYS A 149 -2.58 6.16 -7.15
CA LYS A 149 -3.06 4.79 -6.96
C LYS A 149 -1.98 3.89 -6.38
N VAL A 150 -2.27 2.60 -6.27
CA VAL A 150 -1.23 1.57 -6.11
C VAL A 150 -0.42 1.50 -7.39
N GLN A 151 0.89 1.62 -7.26
CA GLN A 151 1.80 1.80 -8.38
C GLN A 151 3.17 1.19 -8.10
N ILE A 152 3.90 0.90 -9.18
CA ILE A 152 5.27 0.41 -9.12
C ILE A 152 6.22 1.59 -9.40
N THR A 153 7.16 1.82 -8.50
CA THR A 153 8.20 2.85 -8.59
C THR A 153 9.60 2.24 -8.47
N ALA A 154 10.62 2.97 -8.93
CA ALA A 154 12.00 2.56 -8.77
C ALA A 154 12.53 2.91 -7.37
N LEU A 155 13.27 1.99 -6.77
CA LEU A 155 14.04 2.18 -5.55
C LEU A 155 15.31 2.99 -5.86
N GLU A 156 15.21 4.31 -5.82
CA GLU A 156 16.31 5.21 -6.22
C GLU A 156 17.60 4.99 -5.39
N ASN A 157 17.48 4.43 -4.18
CA ASN A 157 18.60 4.09 -3.30
C ASN A 157 19.64 3.16 -3.96
N ILE A 158 19.20 2.30 -4.88
CA ILE A 158 20.07 1.34 -5.59
C ILE A 158 20.10 1.59 -7.10
N GLY A 159 19.64 2.77 -7.54
CA GLY A 159 19.66 3.21 -8.93
C GLY A 159 18.27 3.54 -9.49
N LYS A 160 18.24 4.33 -10.57
CA LYS A 160 17.01 4.63 -11.30
C LYS A 160 16.71 3.50 -12.30
N LYS A 161 15.43 3.24 -12.55
CA LYS A 161 14.98 2.25 -13.55
C LYS A 161 14.17 2.94 -14.64
N LYS A 162 14.61 2.80 -15.90
CA LYS A 162 13.95 3.42 -17.05
C LYS A 162 12.50 2.95 -17.13
N GLY A 163 11.58 3.89 -17.34
CA GLY A 163 10.13 3.62 -17.42
C GLY A 163 9.40 3.64 -16.07
N TYR A 164 10.10 3.88 -14.97
CA TYR A 164 9.51 3.98 -13.64
C TYR A 164 9.82 5.32 -13.00
N GLU A 165 8.79 5.92 -12.41
CA GLU A 165 8.96 7.03 -11.48
C GLU A 165 9.83 6.57 -10.30
N SER A 166 10.71 7.44 -9.83
CA SER A 166 11.73 7.07 -8.84
C SER A 166 11.46 7.73 -7.51
N ARG A 167 11.72 7.01 -6.42
CA ARG A 167 11.69 7.56 -5.07
C ARG A 167 12.88 7.06 -4.27
N LYS A 168 13.57 7.99 -3.62
CA LYS A 168 14.56 7.71 -2.58
C LYS A 168 13.89 7.53 -1.23
N TRP A 169 14.21 6.43 -0.56
CA TRP A 169 13.69 6.04 0.75
C TRP A 169 14.76 6.25 1.83
N SER A 170 14.34 6.48 3.07
CA SER A 170 15.25 6.78 4.18
C SER A 170 15.76 5.52 4.86
N MET A 171 14.88 4.53 5.03
CA MET A 171 15.18 3.26 5.70
C MET A 171 14.40 2.13 5.05
N HIS A 172 14.80 0.89 5.35
CA HIS A 172 14.00 -0.30 5.08
C HIS A 172 14.08 -1.29 6.25
N GLY A 173 13.16 -2.25 6.30
CA GLY A 173 13.14 -3.26 7.35
C GLY A 173 12.26 -4.47 7.06
N LYS A 174 12.54 -5.56 7.79
CA LYS A 174 11.79 -6.81 7.74
C LYS A 174 10.55 -6.73 8.62
N LEU A 175 9.37 -6.91 8.03
CA LEU A 175 8.12 -6.99 8.79
C LEU A 175 8.08 -8.28 9.63
N PRO A 176 7.59 -8.23 10.89
CA PRO A 176 7.52 -9.41 11.73
C PRO A 176 6.51 -10.45 11.24
N TYR A 177 5.61 -10.08 10.32
CA TYR A 177 4.54 -10.91 9.76
C TYR A 177 4.95 -11.69 8.51
N ILE A 178 6.12 -11.38 7.95
CA ILE A 178 6.64 -11.98 6.71
C ILE A 178 7.77 -12.96 7.04
N GLU A 179 7.79 -14.08 6.34
CA GLU A 179 8.90 -15.04 6.29
C GLU A 179 9.78 -14.71 5.08
N TYR A 180 11.04 -14.37 5.32
CA TYR A 180 12.01 -13.87 4.33
C TYR A 180 12.94 -14.98 3.83
#